data_AF-A0A6G3XYX9-F1
#
_entry.id   AF-A0A6G3XYX9-F1
#
_cell.length_a   1.000
_cell.length_b   1.000
_cell.length_c   1.000
_cell.angle_alpha   90.00
_cell.angle_beta   90.00
_cell.angle_gamma   90.00
#
_symmetry.space_group_name_H-M   'P 1'
#
loop_
_entity.id
_entity.type
_entity.pdbx_description
1 polymer ?
#
loop_
_entity_poly.entity_id
_entity_poly.type
_entity_poly.pdbx_seq_one_letter_code
_entity_poly.pdbx_strand_id
1 'polypeptide(L)'
;MTALREGSAGIRQKVELEGEEKVYGLTVTGGFDFAADKGHLAVDLPGGAIDHSDQIFANGKIYLSGAHEIAEDAWGVLPRDKAEAHYLLRAPLNDPEHVLEQIAAMRKVSREGEENIQGVRAVHYRGILDHRTVTLRMAQDVRTKMDQARDTLGSDLPVFADAWVDGRGRLVQTRMSVNMAGARSTLTMTLSDIGEPVRVTVPRAADTVPVSEVGGILNG
;
A
#
# COMPACT_ATOMS: atom_id res chain seq x y z
N MET A 1 0.44 12.50 -12.44
CA MET A 1 -0.50 11.91 -11.45
C MET A 1 -1.90 11.72 -12.02
N THR A 2 -2.43 12.66 -12.82
CA THR A 2 -3.75 12.53 -13.48
C THR A 2 -3.88 11.24 -14.31
N ALA A 3 -2.84 10.83 -15.02
CA ALA A 3 -2.86 9.63 -15.87
C ALA A 3 -3.09 8.29 -15.15
N LEU A 4 -2.80 8.19 -13.85
CA LEU A 4 -3.08 6.96 -13.07
C LEU A 4 -4.51 6.89 -12.56
N ARG A 5 -5.14 8.06 -12.31
CA ARG A 5 -6.54 8.12 -11.87
C ARG A 5 -7.53 7.74 -12.98
N GLU A 6 -7.08 7.69 -14.23
CA GLU A 6 -7.92 7.47 -15.41
C GLU A 6 -7.73 6.10 -16.07
N GLY A 7 -7.00 5.18 -15.43
CA GLY A 7 -6.71 3.88 -16.03
C GLY A 7 -6.44 2.77 -15.03
N SER A 8 -5.90 1.67 -15.55
CA SER A 8 -5.51 0.49 -14.79
C SER A 8 -4.01 0.28 -14.79
N ALA A 9 -3.52 -0.51 -13.84
CA ALA A 9 -2.12 -0.95 -13.80
C ALA A 9 -1.98 -2.33 -13.14
N GLY A 10 -0.98 -3.08 -13.58
CA GLY A 10 -0.39 -4.15 -12.80
C GLY A 10 0.36 -3.57 -11.60
N ILE A 11 0.19 -4.19 -10.44
CA ILE A 11 0.77 -3.78 -9.16
C ILE A 11 1.75 -4.85 -8.71
N ARG A 12 2.97 -4.42 -8.34
CA ARG A 12 3.91 -5.22 -7.55
C ARG A 12 4.46 -4.36 -6.42
N GLN A 13 4.08 -4.67 -5.20
CA GLN A 13 4.64 -4.06 -4.00
C GLN A 13 5.60 -5.03 -3.31
N LYS A 14 6.67 -4.47 -2.75
CA LYS A 14 7.55 -5.14 -1.78
C LYS A 14 7.56 -4.27 -0.53
N VAL A 15 7.26 -4.86 0.61
CA VAL A 15 7.40 -4.19 1.91
C VAL A 15 8.42 -4.92 2.75
N GLU A 16 9.31 -4.15 3.35
CA GLU A 16 10.35 -4.62 4.26
C GLU A 16 10.17 -3.86 5.58
N LEU A 17 9.77 -4.58 6.62
CA LEU A 17 9.64 -4.07 7.98
C LEU A 17 10.77 -4.68 8.81
N GLU A 18 11.75 -3.88 9.17
CA GLU A 18 12.87 -4.25 10.03
C GLU A 18 12.63 -3.66 11.43
N GLY A 19 12.50 -4.53 12.42
CA GLY A 19 12.63 -4.16 13.84
C GLY A 19 13.96 -4.64 14.42
N GLU A 20 14.18 -4.46 15.72
CA GLU A 20 15.46 -4.76 16.39
C GLU A 20 15.94 -6.21 16.19
N GLU A 21 15.04 -7.19 16.05
CA GLU A 21 15.39 -8.62 15.96
C GLU A 21 14.80 -9.36 14.75
N LYS A 22 13.89 -8.74 13.98
CA LYS A 22 13.15 -9.41 12.90
C LYS A 22 12.98 -8.54 11.67
N VAL A 23 13.10 -9.17 10.51
CA VAL A 23 12.77 -8.60 9.21
C VAL A 23 11.55 -9.33 8.66
N TYR A 24 10.48 -8.59 8.42
CA TYR A 24 9.30 -9.10 7.72
C TYR A 24 9.34 -8.59 6.28
N GLY A 25 9.39 -9.51 5.33
CA GLY A 25 9.26 -9.21 3.91
C GLY A 25 7.91 -9.70 3.41
N LEU A 26 7.13 -8.83 2.79
CA LEU A 26 5.89 -9.20 2.11
C LEU A 26 5.87 -8.69 0.68
N THR A 27 5.13 -9.40 -0.17
CA THR A 27 4.86 -8.98 -1.53
C THR A 27 3.36 -8.85 -1.76
N VAL A 28 2.96 -7.80 -2.47
CA VAL A 28 1.58 -7.65 -2.98
C VAL A 28 1.67 -7.64 -4.48
N THR A 29 0.90 -8.48 -5.16
CA THR A 29 0.87 -8.54 -6.62
C THR A 29 -0.56 -8.61 -7.14
N GLY A 30 -0.82 -8.02 -8.30
CA GLY A 30 -2.16 -8.07 -8.87
C GLY A 30 -2.42 -6.98 -9.89
N GLY A 31 -3.71 -6.71 -10.15
CA GLY A 31 -4.13 -5.64 -11.05
C GLY A 31 -5.17 -4.75 -10.37
N PHE A 32 -5.11 -3.46 -10.66
CA PHE A 32 -6.06 -2.48 -10.17
C PHE A 32 -6.50 -1.55 -11.31
N ASP A 33 -7.80 -1.33 -11.42
CA ASP A 33 -8.44 -0.37 -12.33
C ASP A 33 -8.98 0.77 -11.46
N PHE A 34 -8.21 1.86 -11.43
CA PHE A 34 -8.48 3.04 -10.61
C PHE A 34 -9.70 3.81 -11.10
N ALA A 35 -9.97 3.77 -12.41
CA ALA A 35 -11.14 4.42 -12.99
C ALA A 35 -12.44 3.69 -12.63
N ALA A 36 -12.40 2.36 -12.53
CA ALA A 36 -13.55 1.54 -12.19
C ALA A 36 -13.65 1.14 -10.70
N ASP A 37 -12.72 1.62 -9.86
CA ASP A 37 -12.62 1.27 -8.42
C ASP A 37 -12.71 -0.24 -8.18
N LYS A 38 -11.84 -1.00 -8.86
CA LYS A 38 -11.80 -2.46 -8.72
C LYS A 38 -10.40 -3.03 -8.89
N GLY A 39 -10.12 -4.13 -8.21
CA GLY A 39 -8.84 -4.80 -8.32
C GLY A 39 -8.83 -6.15 -7.61
N HIS A 40 -7.81 -6.95 -7.90
CA HIS A 40 -7.52 -8.19 -7.19
C HIS A 40 -6.03 -8.21 -6.90
N LEU A 41 -5.69 -8.29 -5.62
CA LEU A 41 -4.34 -8.36 -5.09
C LEU A 41 -4.16 -9.68 -4.35
N ALA A 42 -3.06 -10.36 -4.62
CA ALA A 42 -2.52 -11.45 -3.83
C ALA A 42 -1.42 -10.90 -2.93
N VAL A 43 -1.44 -11.30 -1.66
CA VAL A 43 -0.49 -10.88 -0.64
C VAL A 43 0.22 -12.10 -0.11
N ASP A 44 1.55 -12.09 -0.15
CA ASP A 44 2.38 -13.19 0.34
C ASP A 44 3.32 -12.69 1.44
N LEU A 45 3.33 -13.40 2.57
CA LEU A 45 4.21 -13.19 3.72
C LEU A 45 4.92 -14.52 4.07
N PRO A 46 6.04 -14.85 3.41
CA PRO A 46 6.76 -16.09 3.65
C PRO A 46 7.15 -16.27 5.12
N GLY A 47 6.80 -17.42 5.70
CA GLY A 47 7.07 -17.73 7.12
C GLY A 47 6.09 -17.12 8.12
N GLY A 48 5.02 -16.46 7.65
CA GLY A 48 3.88 -16.08 8.48
C GLY A 48 3.05 -17.30 8.92
N ALA A 49 2.27 -17.14 10.00
CA ALA A 49 1.30 -18.16 10.42
C ALA A 49 0.17 -18.32 9.38
N ILE A 50 -0.21 -17.21 8.77
CA ILE A 50 -0.92 -17.15 7.50
C ILE A 50 0.03 -16.48 6.53
N ASP A 51 0.41 -17.19 5.47
CA ASP A 51 1.43 -16.76 4.52
C ASP A 51 0.85 -16.22 3.22
N HIS A 52 -0.46 -16.38 2.99
CA HIS A 52 -1.14 -15.92 1.79
C HIS A 52 -2.53 -15.34 2.09
N SER A 53 -2.90 -14.30 1.34
CA SER A 53 -4.23 -13.69 1.37
C SER A 53 -4.59 -13.11 -0.01
N ASP A 54 -5.84 -13.32 -0.44
CA ASP A 54 -6.42 -12.62 -1.59
C ASP A 54 -7.29 -11.45 -1.12
N GLN A 55 -7.18 -10.33 -1.83
CA GLN A 55 -7.92 -9.09 -1.58
C GLN A 55 -8.58 -8.61 -2.86
N ILE A 56 -9.91 -8.59 -2.90
CA ILE A 56 -10.70 -8.15 -4.04
C ILE A 56 -11.41 -6.84 -3.69
N PHE A 57 -11.16 -5.82 -4.50
CA PHE A 57 -11.79 -4.51 -4.42
C PHE A 57 -12.89 -4.45 -5.46
N ALA A 58 -14.12 -4.18 -5.02
CA ALA A 58 -15.25 -3.97 -5.92
C ALA A 58 -16.41 -3.29 -5.18
N ASN A 59 -17.10 -2.38 -5.86
CA ASN A 59 -18.35 -1.77 -5.37
C ASN A 59 -18.19 -1.12 -3.98
N GLY A 60 -17.08 -0.43 -3.72
CA GLY A 60 -16.78 0.21 -2.44
C GLY A 60 -16.54 -0.76 -1.28
N LYS A 61 -16.26 -2.04 -1.56
CA LYS A 61 -15.97 -3.08 -0.56
C LYS A 61 -14.63 -3.74 -0.84
N ILE A 62 -14.06 -4.31 0.21
CA ILE A 62 -12.92 -5.21 0.13
C ILE A 62 -13.40 -6.58 0.59
N TYR A 63 -13.13 -7.58 -0.24
CA TYR A 63 -13.33 -8.99 0.08
C TYR A 63 -11.96 -9.60 0.34
N LEU A 64 -11.82 -10.35 1.43
CA LEU A 64 -10.55 -10.87 1.91
C LEU A 64 -10.64 -12.38 2.16
N SER A 65 -9.65 -13.14 1.71
CA SER A 65 -9.36 -14.50 2.17
C SER A 65 -8.11 -14.50 3.07
N GLY A 66 -7.86 -15.60 3.81
CA GLY A 66 -6.60 -15.73 4.56
C GLY A 66 -6.48 -14.76 5.73
N ALA A 67 -7.49 -14.68 6.59
CA ALA A 67 -7.39 -14.04 7.90
C ALA A 67 -7.83 -15.01 9.00
N HIS A 68 -7.32 -14.82 10.21
CA HIS A 68 -7.55 -15.76 11.33
C HIS A 68 -9.03 -15.86 11.72
N GLU A 69 -9.77 -14.77 11.53
CA GLU A 69 -11.18 -14.62 11.84
C GLU A 69 -12.10 -15.21 10.75
N ILE A 70 -11.53 -15.65 9.62
CA ILE A 70 -12.26 -16.11 8.43
C ILE A 70 -11.98 -17.60 8.26
N ALA A 71 -13.04 -18.39 8.03
CA ALA A 71 -12.90 -19.80 7.69
C ALA A 71 -12.13 -19.97 6.36
N GLU A 72 -11.38 -21.06 6.22
CA GLU A 72 -10.46 -21.30 5.10
C GLU A 72 -11.15 -21.20 3.71
N ASP A 73 -12.42 -21.59 3.62
CA ASP A 73 -13.23 -21.58 2.41
C ASP A 73 -14.18 -20.37 2.30
N ALA A 74 -14.07 -19.41 3.21
CA ALA A 74 -14.91 -18.23 3.27
C ALA A 74 -14.16 -16.94 2.92
N TRP A 75 -14.93 -15.90 2.61
CA TRP A 75 -14.45 -14.55 2.37
C TRP A 75 -14.96 -13.61 3.45
N GLY A 76 -14.06 -12.84 4.06
CA GLY A 76 -14.43 -11.66 4.84
C GLY A 76 -14.88 -10.54 3.89
N VAL A 77 -15.83 -9.72 4.32
CA VAL A 77 -16.23 -8.52 3.57
C VAL A 77 -16.40 -7.32 4.49
N LEU A 78 -15.82 -6.19 4.08
CA LEU A 78 -15.93 -4.90 4.77
C LEU A 78 -16.00 -3.73 3.78
N PRO A 79 -16.60 -2.60 4.18
CA PRO A 79 -16.55 -1.38 3.39
C PRO A 79 -15.11 -0.85 3.25
N ARG A 80 -14.71 -0.47 2.03
CA ARG A 80 -13.34 0.01 1.74
C ARG A 80 -12.99 1.27 2.51
N ASP A 81 -13.95 2.14 2.78
CA ASP A 81 -13.79 3.39 3.53
C ASP A 81 -13.60 3.19 5.04
N LYS A 82 -13.89 1.97 5.54
CA LYS A 82 -13.69 1.58 6.95
C LYS A 82 -12.39 0.87 7.20
N ALA A 83 -11.69 0.43 6.16
CA ALA A 83 -10.36 -0.16 6.32
C ALA A 83 -9.37 0.90 6.83
N GLU A 84 -8.55 0.50 7.79
CA GLU A 84 -7.52 1.32 8.42
C GLU A 84 -6.13 0.70 8.22
N ALA A 85 -5.09 1.53 8.28
CA ALA A 85 -3.70 1.05 8.29
C ALA A 85 -3.26 0.78 9.72
N HIS A 86 -2.71 -0.42 9.97
CA HIS A 86 -2.31 -0.86 11.30
C HIS A 86 -0.78 -0.79 11.53
N TYR A 87 0.02 -0.45 10.51
CA TYR A 87 1.45 -0.23 10.65
C TYR A 87 1.97 0.94 9.80
N LEU A 88 3.11 1.50 10.21
CA LEU A 88 3.78 2.60 9.49
C LEU A 88 4.24 2.15 8.08
N LEU A 89 3.85 2.93 7.07
CA LEU A 89 4.04 2.66 5.63
C LEU A 89 3.35 1.39 5.12
N ARG A 90 2.34 0.90 5.83
CA ARG A 90 1.35 -0.03 5.29
C ARG A 90 0.11 0.75 4.86
N ALA A 91 -0.61 0.19 3.89
CA ALA A 91 -1.88 0.72 3.41
C ALA A 91 -3.03 -0.08 4.03
N PRO A 92 -4.21 0.53 4.24
CA PRO A 92 -5.39 -0.21 4.67
C PRO A 92 -5.69 -1.35 3.71
N LEU A 93 -5.56 -2.60 4.15
CA LEU A 93 -5.73 -3.79 3.30
C LEU A 93 -4.96 -3.69 1.98
N ASN A 94 -3.69 -3.30 2.05
CA ASN A 94 -2.77 -3.18 0.89
C ASN A 94 -3.27 -2.30 -0.28
N ASP A 95 -4.24 -1.43 -0.02
CA ASP A 95 -4.86 -0.57 -1.04
C ASP A 95 -3.82 0.29 -1.80
N PRO A 96 -3.63 0.09 -3.12
CA PRO A 96 -2.62 0.82 -3.88
C PRO A 96 -2.96 2.30 -4.05
N GLU A 97 -4.24 2.69 -4.01
CA GLU A 97 -4.62 4.11 -4.09
C GLU A 97 -4.14 4.87 -2.85
N HIS A 98 -4.12 4.24 -1.68
CA HIS A 98 -3.58 4.85 -0.47
C HIS A 98 -2.12 5.28 -0.66
N VAL A 99 -1.30 4.40 -1.26
CA VAL A 99 0.11 4.69 -1.57
C VAL A 99 0.21 5.82 -2.59
N LEU A 100 -0.62 5.80 -3.64
CA LEU A 100 -0.63 6.84 -4.66
C LEU A 100 -1.06 8.21 -4.09
N GLU A 101 -2.01 8.25 -3.17
CA GLU A 101 -2.43 9.47 -2.47
C GLU A 101 -1.28 10.06 -1.65
N GLN A 102 -0.52 9.22 -0.94
CA GLN A 102 0.64 9.68 -0.17
C GLN A 102 1.73 10.25 -1.09
N ILE A 103 2.03 9.57 -2.20
CA ILE A 103 2.97 10.06 -3.20
C ILE A 103 2.48 11.35 -3.87
N ALA A 104 1.17 11.55 -4.01
CA ALA A 104 0.59 12.80 -4.54
C ALA A 104 0.84 13.99 -3.62
N ALA A 105 0.88 13.73 -2.30
CA ALA A 105 1.01 14.73 -1.25
C ALA A 105 2.48 15.01 -0.86
N MET A 106 3.46 14.49 -1.60
CA MET A 106 4.88 14.81 -1.36
C MET A 106 5.14 16.32 -1.32
N ARG A 107 5.96 16.73 -0.36
CA ARG A 107 6.44 18.10 -0.20
C ARG A 107 7.94 18.18 -0.47
N LYS A 108 8.42 19.42 -0.70
CA LYS A 108 9.84 19.72 -0.96
C LYS A 108 10.44 18.84 -2.07
N VAL A 109 9.68 18.68 -3.16
CA VAL A 109 10.05 17.76 -4.24
C VAL A 109 11.23 18.30 -5.03
N SER A 110 12.26 17.46 -5.19
CA SER A 110 13.44 17.71 -6.02
C SER A 110 13.57 16.64 -7.10
N ARG A 111 14.17 17.03 -8.24
CA ARG A 111 14.55 16.11 -9.31
C ARG A 111 15.96 15.59 -9.02
N GLU A 112 16.09 14.29 -8.85
CA GLU A 112 17.36 13.65 -8.45
C GLU A 112 18.18 13.16 -9.65
N GLY A 113 17.51 12.87 -10.77
CA GLY A 113 18.20 12.39 -11.97
C GLY A 113 17.33 11.54 -12.86
N GLU A 114 17.97 10.78 -13.74
CA GLU A 114 17.33 9.77 -14.58
C GLU A 114 17.89 8.40 -14.26
N GLU A 115 17.00 7.43 -14.19
CA GLU A 115 17.31 6.04 -13.84
C GLU A 115 16.57 5.10 -14.79
N ASN A 116 17.04 3.84 -14.84
CA ASN A 116 16.34 2.79 -15.55
C ASN A 116 15.61 1.88 -14.55
N ILE A 117 14.29 1.88 -14.61
CA ILE A 117 13.41 1.09 -13.75
C ILE A 117 12.74 0.02 -14.61
N GLN A 118 13.09 -1.25 -14.39
CA GLN A 118 12.52 -2.39 -15.12
C GLN A 118 12.59 -2.24 -16.66
N GLY A 119 13.69 -1.69 -17.17
CA GLY A 119 13.88 -1.43 -18.62
C GLY A 119 13.30 -0.09 -19.09
N VAL A 120 12.59 0.66 -18.24
CA VAL A 120 11.98 1.95 -18.56
C VAL A 120 12.84 3.10 -18.02
N ARG A 121 13.27 4.00 -18.92
CA ARG A 121 13.94 5.24 -18.52
C ARG A 121 12.94 6.18 -17.84
N ALA A 122 13.26 6.59 -16.62
CA ALA A 122 12.40 7.43 -15.80
C ALA A 122 13.18 8.52 -15.08
N VAL A 123 12.54 9.68 -14.88
CA VAL A 123 13.05 10.76 -14.03
C VAL A 123 12.72 10.42 -12.58
N HIS A 124 13.72 10.43 -11.71
CA HIS A 124 13.56 10.24 -10.28
C HIS A 124 13.28 11.58 -9.59
N TYR A 125 12.18 11.60 -8.84
CA TYR A 125 11.82 12.68 -7.94
C TYR A 125 11.85 12.17 -6.50
N ARG A 126 12.35 13.01 -5.59
CA ARG A 126 12.35 12.75 -4.15
C ARG A 126 11.64 13.88 -3.43
N GLY A 127 10.89 13.54 -2.38
CA GLY A 127 10.28 14.47 -1.46
C GLY A 127 10.15 13.88 -0.07
N ILE A 128 9.39 14.58 0.77
CA ILE A 128 9.05 14.15 2.13
C ILE A 128 7.53 14.13 2.30
N LEU A 129 7.06 13.27 3.20
CA LEU A 129 5.67 13.26 3.63
C LEU A 129 5.53 14.02 4.95
N ASP A 130 4.48 14.84 5.06
CA ASP A 130 4.14 15.47 6.33
C ASP A 130 3.39 14.50 7.25
N HIS A 131 3.27 14.86 8.52
CA HIS A 131 2.60 14.02 9.52
C HIS A 131 1.16 13.65 9.15
N ARG A 132 0.41 14.57 8.55
CA ARG A 132 -0.97 14.32 8.12
C ARG A 132 -1.03 13.23 7.04
N THR A 133 -0.09 13.24 6.12
CA THR A 133 0.00 12.29 5.00
C THR A 133 0.51 10.93 5.48
N VAL A 134 1.51 10.91 6.37
CA VAL A 134 2.02 9.68 7.00
C VAL A 134 0.92 8.98 7.80
N THR A 135 0.11 9.73 8.53
CA THR A 135 -0.96 9.19 9.37
C THR A 135 -2.30 9.04 8.67
N LEU A 136 -2.35 9.19 7.34
CA LEU A 136 -3.59 9.06 6.57
C LEU A 136 -4.25 7.70 6.86
N ARG A 137 -5.54 7.69 7.21
CA ARG A 137 -6.35 6.47 7.46
C ARG A 137 -5.72 5.42 8.41
N MET A 138 -4.78 5.82 9.26
CA MET A 138 -4.27 4.92 10.30
C MET A 138 -5.31 4.68 11.39
N ALA A 139 -5.30 3.45 11.91
CA ALA A 139 -6.03 3.10 13.12
C ALA A 139 -5.64 4.03 14.27
N GLN A 140 -6.60 4.30 15.16
CA GLN A 140 -6.45 5.35 16.17
C GLN A 140 -5.25 5.13 17.09
N ASP A 141 -4.96 3.90 17.50
CA ASP A 141 -3.83 3.58 18.37
C ASP A 141 -2.48 3.78 17.65
N VAL A 142 -2.40 3.43 16.36
CA VAL A 142 -1.21 3.65 15.52
C VAL A 142 -0.99 5.14 15.31
N ARG A 143 -2.05 5.90 15.00
CA ARG A 143 -2.00 7.36 14.90
C ARG A 143 -1.45 7.98 16.20
N THR A 144 -1.97 7.57 17.35
CA THR A 144 -1.49 8.08 18.65
C THR A 144 -0.02 7.78 18.89
N LYS A 145 0.48 6.60 18.51
CA LYS A 145 1.92 6.28 18.57
C LYS A 145 2.75 7.20 17.65
N MET A 146 2.24 7.52 16.45
CA MET A 146 2.92 8.44 15.54
C MET A 146 2.91 9.88 16.06
N ASP A 147 1.80 10.32 16.69
CA ASP A 147 1.71 11.63 17.35
C ASP A 147 2.78 11.76 18.46
N GLN A 148 2.89 10.73 19.32
CA GLN A 148 3.91 10.69 20.38
C GLN A 148 5.34 10.67 19.84
N ALA A 149 5.60 9.93 18.77
CA ALA A 149 6.91 9.89 18.12
C ALA A 149 7.28 11.27 17.53
N ARG A 150 6.31 11.95 16.91
CA ARG A 150 6.46 13.32 16.39
C ARG A 150 6.75 14.32 17.51
N ASP A 151 6.01 14.25 18.60
CA ASP A 151 6.20 15.14 19.76
C ASP A 151 7.57 14.93 20.40
N THR A 152 8.01 13.68 20.52
CA THR A 152 9.34 13.32 21.05
C THR A 152 10.47 13.81 20.13
N LEU A 153 10.29 13.72 18.82
CA LEU A 153 11.26 14.19 17.83
C LEU A 153 11.29 15.72 17.72
N GLY A 154 10.21 16.41 18.11
CA GLY A 154 10.03 17.85 17.91
C GLY A 154 9.82 18.25 16.45
N SER A 155 9.57 17.27 15.56
CA SER A 155 9.31 17.47 14.13
C SER A 155 8.58 16.27 13.54
N ASP A 156 8.04 16.44 12.33
CA ASP A 156 7.41 15.35 11.58
C ASP A 156 8.40 14.19 11.36
N LEU A 157 7.88 12.95 11.31
CA LEU A 157 8.71 11.78 11.05
C LEU A 157 9.43 11.93 9.69
N PRO A 158 10.70 11.53 9.57
CA PRO A 158 11.50 11.70 8.36
C PRO A 158 11.15 10.62 7.32
N VAL A 159 9.91 10.65 6.82
CA VAL A 159 9.44 9.76 5.76
C VAL A 159 9.82 10.34 4.41
N PHE A 160 10.75 9.67 3.74
CA PHE A 160 11.11 9.98 2.36
C PHE A 160 10.15 9.27 1.41
N ALA A 161 9.79 9.98 0.35
CA ALA A 161 8.96 9.47 -0.72
C ALA A 161 9.65 9.74 -2.06
N ASP A 162 9.75 8.71 -2.88
CA ASP A 162 10.38 8.72 -4.17
C ASP A 162 9.35 8.32 -5.24
N ALA A 163 9.40 9.00 -6.38
CA ALA A 163 8.56 8.74 -7.54
C ALA A 163 9.40 8.70 -8.82
N TRP A 164 9.25 7.65 -9.61
CA TRP A 164 9.90 7.52 -10.92
C TRP A 164 8.86 7.71 -12.02
N VAL A 165 9.08 8.68 -12.89
CA VAL A 165 8.14 9.08 -13.95
C VAL A 165 8.78 8.90 -15.32
N ASP A 166 8.13 8.15 -16.22
CA ASP A 166 8.64 7.91 -17.56
C ASP A 166 8.53 9.14 -18.48
N GLY A 167 9.10 9.03 -19.69
CA GLY A 167 9.04 10.09 -20.70
C GLY A 167 7.63 10.44 -21.22
N ARG A 168 6.60 9.67 -20.84
CA ARG A 168 5.19 9.94 -21.14
C ARG A 168 4.45 10.56 -19.95
N GLY A 169 5.15 10.86 -18.85
CA GLY A 169 4.55 11.41 -17.63
C GLY A 169 3.83 10.37 -16.76
N ARG A 170 4.06 9.07 -16.99
CA ARG A 170 3.46 7.97 -16.22
C ARG A 170 4.37 7.57 -15.08
N LEU A 171 3.79 7.37 -13.90
CA LEU A 171 4.51 6.84 -12.76
C LEU A 171 4.78 5.34 -12.99
N VAL A 172 6.04 4.93 -12.86
CA VAL A 172 6.46 3.53 -13.07
C VAL A 172 6.86 2.85 -11.77
N GLN A 173 7.29 3.63 -10.77
CA GLN A 173 7.62 3.11 -9.45
C GLN A 173 7.44 4.22 -8.41
N THR A 174 7.13 3.81 -7.19
CA THR A 174 7.22 4.62 -5.98
C THR A 174 8.03 3.90 -4.93
N ARG A 175 8.64 4.66 -4.02
CA ARG A 175 9.23 4.13 -2.81
C ARG A 175 8.94 5.07 -1.66
N MET A 176 8.49 4.54 -0.54
CA MET A 176 8.45 5.26 0.72
C MET A 176 9.37 4.56 1.70
N SER A 177 10.12 5.34 2.48
CA SER A 177 11.04 4.78 3.46
C SER A 177 11.13 5.66 4.69
N VAL A 178 11.27 5.01 5.84
CA VAL A 178 11.53 5.63 7.12
C VAL A 178 12.56 4.81 7.86
N ASN A 179 13.47 5.50 8.55
CA ASN A 179 14.47 4.89 9.41
C ASN A 179 14.52 5.69 10.70
N MET A 180 14.11 5.09 11.80
CA MET A 180 14.03 5.72 13.11
C MET A 180 14.40 4.72 14.20
N ALA A 181 15.37 5.08 15.06
CA ALA A 181 15.65 4.45 16.35
C ALA A 181 15.46 2.91 16.39
N GLY A 182 16.17 2.17 15.53
CA GLY A 182 16.15 0.71 15.51
C GLY A 182 15.05 0.07 14.66
N ALA A 183 14.18 0.87 14.03
CA ALA A 183 13.16 0.41 13.10
C ALA A 183 13.34 1.03 11.70
N ARG A 184 13.25 0.20 10.67
CA ARG A 184 13.23 0.62 9.26
C ARG A 184 12.00 0.04 8.59
N SER A 185 11.29 0.87 7.83
CA SER A 185 10.21 0.42 6.97
C SER A 185 10.46 0.95 5.57
N THR A 186 10.36 0.08 4.57
CA THR A 186 10.44 0.43 3.16
C THR A 186 9.29 -0.22 2.41
N LEU A 187 8.53 0.59 1.68
CA LEU A 187 7.51 0.15 0.75
C LEU A 187 7.95 0.58 -0.65
N THR A 188 8.15 -0.37 -1.56
CA THR A 188 8.38 -0.09 -2.99
C THR A 188 7.22 -0.63 -3.79
N MET A 189 6.58 0.20 -4.62
CA MET A 189 5.50 -0.21 -5.52
C MET A 189 5.89 0.06 -6.97
N THR A 190 5.91 -0.98 -7.79
CA THR A 190 6.09 -0.87 -9.25
C THR A 190 4.73 -0.95 -9.93
N LEU A 191 4.54 -0.13 -10.97
CA LEU A 191 3.36 -0.14 -11.83
C LEU A 191 3.74 -0.63 -13.23
N SER A 192 3.02 -1.63 -13.74
CA SER A 192 3.19 -2.20 -15.08
C SER A 192 1.88 -2.20 -15.85
N ASP A 193 1.91 -2.62 -17.12
CA ASP A 193 0.71 -2.95 -17.91
C ASP A 193 -0.36 -1.84 -17.89
N ILE A 194 0.10 -0.58 -17.92
CA ILE A 194 -0.76 0.59 -17.73
C ILE A 194 -1.78 0.66 -18.87
N GLY A 195 -3.06 0.63 -18.50
CA GLY A 195 -4.21 0.66 -19.41
C GLY A 195 -4.74 -0.73 -19.82
N GLU A 196 -4.13 -1.83 -19.37
CA GLU A 196 -4.62 -3.17 -19.65
C GLU A 196 -5.86 -3.51 -18.81
N PRO A 197 -6.88 -4.22 -19.35
CA PRO A 197 -8.11 -4.49 -18.61
C PRO A 197 -7.91 -5.35 -17.35
N VAL A 198 -8.47 -4.89 -16.22
CA VAL A 198 -8.50 -5.66 -14.97
C VAL A 198 -9.85 -6.34 -14.80
N ARG A 199 -9.82 -7.64 -14.52
CA ARG A 199 -10.99 -8.48 -14.25
C ARG A 199 -10.96 -8.92 -12.80
N VAL A 200 -12.11 -8.82 -12.14
CA VAL A 200 -12.31 -9.27 -10.76
C VAL A 200 -13.54 -10.17 -10.72
N THR A 201 -13.51 -11.21 -9.88
CA THR A 201 -14.65 -12.09 -9.63
C THR A 201 -15.06 -11.91 -8.18
N VAL A 202 -16.18 -11.25 -7.93
CA VAL A 202 -16.66 -11.04 -6.56
C VAL A 202 -17.19 -12.36 -5.99
N PRO A 203 -16.82 -12.74 -4.75
CA PRO A 203 -17.36 -13.93 -4.08
C PRO A 203 -18.89 -13.90 -3.98
N ARG A 204 -19.52 -15.08 -3.99
CA ARG A 204 -20.98 -15.18 -3.79
C ARG A 204 -21.32 -14.73 -2.38
N ALA A 205 -22.46 -14.07 -2.20
CA ALA A 205 -22.88 -13.59 -0.87
C ALA A 205 -22.97 -14.71 0.18
N ALA A 206 -23.31 -15.94 -0.23
CA ALA A 206 -23.36 -17.11 0.65
C ALA A 206 -21.97 -17.58 1.15
N ASP A 207 -20.90 -17.18 0.46
CA ASP A 207 -19.52 -17.51 0.83
C ASP A 207 -18.85 -16.34 1.58
N THR A 208 -19.61 -15.28 1.91
CA THR A 208 -19.07 -14.07 2.56
C THR A 208 -19.59 -13.89 3.98
N VAL A 209 -18.70 -13.49 4.88
CA VAL A 209 -19.02 -13.10 6.25
C VAL A 209 -18.63 -11.63 6.50
N PRO A 210 -19.49 -10.80 7.07
CA PRO A 210 -19.11 -9.44 7.44
C PRO A 210 -17.99 -9.45 8.47
N VAL A 211 -16.96 -8.62 8.25
CA VAL A 211 -15.88 -8.39 9.21
C VAL A 211 -15.85 -6.91 9.59
N SER A 212 -15.60 -6.61 10.87
CA SER A 212 -15.55 -5.25 11.40
C SER A 212 -14.14 -4.65 11.36
N GLU A 213 -13.14 -5.49 11.51
CA GLU A 213 -11.72 -5.12 11.55
C GLU A 213 -10.91 -6.30 11.02
N VAL A 214 -9.84 -6.01 10.30
CA VAL A 214 -8.86 -6.99 9.85
C VAL A 214 -7.50 -6.41 10.15
N GLY A 215 -6.77 -7.06 11.06
CA GLY A 215 -5.41 -6.65 11.41
C GLY A 215 -4.34 -7.62 10.91
N GLY A 216 -3.14 -7.45 11.44
CA GLY A 216 -1.99 -8.30 11.18
C GLY A 216 -1.11 -7.80 10.03
N ILE A 217 0.19 -8.10 10.10
CA ILE A 217 1.21 -7.59 9.18
C ILE A 217 0.87 -7.91 7.71
N LEU A 218 0.31 -9.10 7.46
CA LEU A 218 -0.13 -9.55 6.13
C LEU A 218 -1.13 -8.56 5.51
N ASN A 219 -2.13 -8.16 6.29
CA ASN A 219 -3.24 -7.33 5.80
C ASN A 219 -2.92 -5.84 5.81
N GLY A 220 -2.05 -5.38 6.71
CA GLY A 220 -1.52 -4.01 6.70
C GLY A 220 -2.19 -3.07 7.68
#